data_AF-A0A4Z2HF21-F1
#
_entry.id   AF-A0A4Z2HF21-F1
#
_cell.length_a   1.000
_cell.length_b   1.000
_cell.length_c   1.000
_cell.angle_alpha   90.00
_cell.angle_beta   90.00
_cell.angle_gamma   90.00
#
_symmetry.space_group_name_H-M   'P 1'
#
loop_
_entity.id
_entity.type
_entity.pdbx_description
1 polymer ?
#
loop_
_entity_poly.entity_id
_entity_poly.type
_entity_poly.pdbx_seq_one_letter_code
_entity_poly.pdbx_strand_id
1 'polypeptide(L)' 'MALRGPLSRLLRTQLGHTCQQSRAQSVAVLGAPFSRGQKRGGVEHGPKVIRDAGLIERLSGLGR' A
#
# COMPACT_ATOMS: atom_id res chain seq x y z
N MET A 1 -4.13 25.17 37.38
CA MET A 1 -5.55 25.11 36.97
C MET A 1 -5.66 25.58 35.53
N ALA A 2 -5.61 24.67 34.56
CA ALA A 2 -5.63 25.02 33.13
C ALA A 2 -7.07 25.11 32.64
N LEU A 3 -7.49 26.31 32.21
CA LEU A 3 -8.79 26.57 31.59
C LEU A 3 -8.90 25.83 30.24
N ARG A 4 -9.28 24.55 30.28
CA ARG A 4 -9.68 23.78 29.09
C ARG A 4 -11.13 24.11 28.74
N GLY A 5 -11.33 25.29 28.17
CA GLY A 5 -12.65 25.77 27.74
C GLY A 5 -13.19 25.05 26.49
N PRO A 6 -14.49 25.20 26.20
CA PRO A 6 -15.20 24.53 25.09
C PRO A 6 -14.70 24.93 23.69
N LEU A 7 -14.02 26.07 23.58
CA LEU A 7 -13.39 26.54 22.33
C LEU A 7 -12.30 25.58 21.82
N SER A 8 -11.56 24.94 22.73
CA SER A 8 -10.58 23.90 22.36
C SER A 8 -11.22 22.69 21.69
N ARG A 9 -12.50 22.42 22.01
CA ARG A 9 -13.27 21.31 21.43
C ARG A 9 -13.70 21.64 20.01
N LEU A 10 -14.13 22.88 19.76
CA LEU A 10 -14.45 23.39 18.42
C LEU A 10 -13.23 23.47 17.49
N LEU A 11 -12.06 23.89 18.00
CA LEU A 11 -10.83 23.87 17.20
C LEU A 11 -10.43 22.44 16.80
N ARG A 12 -10.65 21.46 17.70
CA ARG A 12 -10.34 20.05 17.45
C ARG A 12 -11.25 19.41 16.40
N THR A 13 -12.53 19.78 16.35
CA THR A 13 -13.44 19.28 15.30
C THR A 13 -13.10 19.84 13.94
N GLN A 14 -12.76 21.13 13.83
CA GLN A 14 -12.41 21.74 12.53
C GLN A 14 -11.07 21.22 11.96
N LEU A 15 -10.07 20.94 12.82
CA LEU A 15 -8.80 20.34 12.39
C LEU A 15 -8.88 18.82 12.09
N GLY A 16 -9.94 18.14 12.51
CA GLY A 16 -10.11 16.71 12.23
C GLY A 16 -10.42 16.39 10.76
N HIS A 17 -10.96 17.36 10.02
CA HIS A 17 -11.42 17.15 8.64
C HIS A 17 -10.35 17.40 7.56
N THR A 18 -9.28 18.13 7.88
CA THR A 18 -8.19 18.41 6.92
C THR A 18 -7.09 17.34 6.90
N CYS A 19 -7.15 16.36 7.81
CA CYS A 19 -6.20 15.25 7.90
C CYS A 19 -6.77 13.94 7.32
N GLN A 20 -7.55 14.02 6.25
CA GLN A 20 -7.64 12.90 5.30
C GLN A 20 -6.51 13.07 4.29
N GLN A 21 -5.26 13.01 4.78
CA GLN A 21 -4.13 12.78 3.89
C GLN A 21 -4.40 11.45 3.19
N SER A 22 -4.59 11.49 1.87
CA SER A 22 -4.52 10.30 1.02
C SER A 22 -3.24 9.56 1.42
N ARG A 23 -3.41 8.48 2.21
CA ARG A 23 -2.27 7.71 2.70
C ARG A 23 -1.64 7.13 1.46
N ALA A 24 -0.43 7.56 1.10
CA ALA A 24 0.31 6.94 0.01
C ALA A 24 0.37 5.43 0.27
N GLN A 25 -0.34 4.67 -0.55
CA GLN A 25 -0.41 3.22 -0.43
C GLN A 25 0.89 2.66 -0.97
N SER A 26 1.75 2.20 -0.06
CA SER A 26 3.01 1.54 -0.42
C SER A 26 2.80 0.03 -0.48
N VAL A 27 3.29 -0.60 -1.55
CA VAL A 27 3.19 -2.05 -1.77
C VAL A 27 4.57 -2.61 -2.05
N ALA A 28 4.94 -3.68 -1.33
CA ALA A 28 6.13 -4.45 -1.59
C ALA A 28 5.78 -5.70 -2.41
N VAL A 29 6.54 -5.96 -3.49
CA VAL A 29 6.33 -7.13 -4.36
C VAL A 29 7.43 -8.16 -4.13
N LEU A 30 7.09 -9.28 -3.50
CA LEU A 30 8.00 -10.39 -3.23
C LEU A 30 7.78 -11.53 -4.24
N GLY A 31 8.87 -12.05 -4.79
CA GLY A 31 8.87 -13.25 -5.62
C GLY A 31 9.22 -14.50 -4.82
N ALA A 32 8.55 -15.61 -5.10
CA ALA A 32 8.75 -16.89 -4.44
C ALA A 32 9.03 -18.00 -5.50
N PRO A 33 10.26 -18.08 -6.04
CA PRO A 33 10.58 -18.98 -7.15
C PRO A 33 10.78 -20.42 -6.65
N PHE A 34 9.68 -21.16 -6.51
CA PHE A 34 9.68 -22.54 -6.05
C PHE A 34 9.05 -23.47 -7.10
N SER A 35 9.68 -24.64 -7.33
CA SER A 35 9.16 -25.64 -8.29
C SER A 35 9.21 -27.09 -7.78
N ARG A 36 9.52 -27.28 -6.49
CA ARG A 36 9.61 -28.61 -5.87
C ARG A 36 8.27 -29.24 -5.50
N GLY A 37 7.16 -28.51 -5.60
CA GLY A 37 5.81 -29.01 -5.28
C GLY A 37 5.14 -29.79 -6.41
N GLN A 38 5.75 -29.85 -7.60
CA GLN A 38 5.12 -30.42 -8.79
C GLN A 38 6.14 -31.07 -9.75
N LYS A 39 5.66 -31.99 -10.60
CA LYS A 39 6.49 -32.69 -11.60
C LYS A 39 7.00 -31.78 -12.72
N ARG A 40 6.26 -30.72 -13.07
CA ARG A 40 6.58 -29.82 -14.18
C ARG A 40 7.34 -28.60 -13.66
N GLY A 41 8.51 -28.34 -14.23
CA GLY A 41 9.27 -27.10 -14.00
C GLY A 41 8.64 -25.89 -14.68
N GLY A 42 9.24 -24.71 -14.48
CA GLY A 42 8.85 -23.45 -15.10
C GLY A 42 8.28 -22.43 -14.11
N VAL A 43 7.67 -22.88 -13.00
CA VAL A 43 7.07 -21.98 -11.99
C VAL A 43 8.11 -21.09 -11.33
N GLU A 44 9.36 -21.55 -11.20
CA GLU A 44 10.48 -20.76 -10.70
C GLU A 44 10.75 -19.48 -11.50
N HIS A 45 10.39 -19.46 -12.79
CA HIS A 45 10.52 -18.27 -13.65
C HIS A 45 9.35 -17.29 -13.48
N GLY A 46 8.22 -17.75 -12.90
CA GLY A 46 6.98 -16.99 -12.78
C GLY A 46 7.15 -15.58 -12.20
N PRO A 47 7.84 -15.40 -11.05
CA PRO A 47 8.03 -14.07 -10.48
C PRO A 47 8.71 -13.08 -11.43
N LYS A 48 9.67 -13.54 -12.24
CA LYS A 48 10.36 -12.70 -13.22
C LYS A 48 9.43 -12.37 -14.40
N VAL A 49 8.80 -13.39 -15.00
CA VAL A 49 7.90 -13.22 -16.16
C VAL A 49 6.75 -12.28 -15.83
N ILE A 50 6.18 -12.37 -14.63
CA ILE A 50 5.09 -11.49 -14.19
C ILE A 50 5.58 -10.04 -14.03
N ARG A 51 6.78 -9.83 -13.49
CA ARG A 51 7.38 -8.48 -13.41
C ARG A 51 7.63 -7.91 -14.80
N ASP A 52 8.24 -8.70 -15.68
CA ASP A 52 8.55 -8.31 -17.07
C ASP A 52 7.27 -8.06 -17.89
N ALA A 53 6.14 -8.70 -17.53
CA ALA A 53 4.82 -8.48 -18.14
C ALA A 53 4.14 -7.17 -17.69
N GLY A 54 4.81 -6.34 -16.89
CA GLY A 54 4.35 -5.00 -16.54
C GLY A 54 3.63 -4.91 -15.19
N LEU A 55 3.90 -5.82 -14.24
CA LEU A 55 3.24 -5.79 -12.93
C LEU A 55 3.50 -4.48 -12.17
N ILE A 56 4.74 -3.98 -12.18
CA ILE A 56 5.13 -2.81 -11.38
C ILE A 56 4.49 -1.54 -11.92
N GLU A 57 4.42 -1.42 -13.24
CA GLU A 57 3.81 -0.31 -13.98
C GLU A 57 2.31 -0.25 -13.68
N ARG A 58 1.64 -1.41 -13.70
CA ARG A 58 0.22 -1.50 -13.33
C ARG A 58 -0.03 -1.12 -11.88
N LEU A 59 0.78 -1.63 -10.94
CA LEU A 59 0.68 -1.28 -9.52
C LEU A 59 0.88 0.21 -9.26
N SER A 60 1.79 0.85 -10.01
CA SER A 60 2.04 2.30 -9.92
C SER A 60 0.83 3.15 -10.34
N GLY A 61 -0.08 2.60 -11.13
CA GLY A 61 -1.30 3.28 -11.59
C GLY A 61 -2.52 3.16 -10.66
N LEU A 62 -2.49 2.29 -9.64
CA LEU A 62 -3.67 1.95 -8.82
C LEU A 62 -3.87 2.82 -7.57
N GLY A 63 -2.94 3.72 -7.26
CA GLY A 63 -2.95 4.56 -6.05
C GLY A 63 -3.31 6.04 -6.27
N ARG A 64 -4.03 6.35 -7.34
CA ARG A 64 -4.59 7.69 -7.62
C ARG A 64 -6.09 7.72 -7.39
#